data_AF-A0A536BAX9-F1
#
_entry.id   AF-A0A536BAX9-F1
#
_cell.length_a   1.000
_cell.length_b   1.000
_cell.length_c   1.000
_cell.angle_alpha   90.00
_cell.angle_beta   90.00
_cell.angle_gamma   90.00
#
_symmetry.space_group_name_H-M   'P 1'
#
loop_
_entity.id
_entity.type
_entity.pdbx_description
1 polymer ?
#
loop_
_entity_poly.entity_id
_entity_poly.type
_entity_poly.pdbx_seq_one_letter_code
_entity_poly.pdbx_strand_id
1 'polypeptide(L)'
;NLGDLVRGMNALGDETRLDPVTLEREIAARDRQVDNRTTRDAQILAIRAARRYFGDRLIRVATPHRLLDPAAGPLIAVRLRVLTRKTLGGLQTDLSGRVLRSDGMPLAGLYAAGEVAGFGGGGMHGYRSLEGTFLGGCLFSGRAVGRAVAASVA
;
A
#
# COMPACT_ATOMS: atom_id res chain seq x y z
N ASN A 1 -29.77 3.06 5.47
CA ASN A 1 -30.03 2.53 4.10
C ASN A 1 -29.07 3.23 3.12
N LEU A 2 -29.11 2.92 1.81
CA LEU A 2 -28.18 3.52 0.83
C LEU A 2 -28.27 5.05 0.76
N GLY A 3 -29.47 5.62 0.80
CA GLY A 3 -29.68 7.06 0.79
C GLY A 3 -29.03 7.75 1.99
N ASP A 4 -29.17 7.19 3.19
CA ASP A 4 -28.50 7.72 4.39
C ASP A 4 -26.97 7.68 4.26
N LEU A 5 -26.44 6.58 3.71
CA LEU A 5 -25.00 6.42 3.48
C LEU A 5 -24.49 7.49 2.51
N VAL A 6 -25.18 7.72 1.39
CA VAL A 6 -24.79 8.74 0.40
C VAL A 6 -24.82 10.13 1.02
N ARG A 7 -25.82 10.45 1.84
CA ARG A 7 -25.86 11.73 2.58
C ARG A 7 -24.65 11.86 3.50
N GLY A 8 -24.33 10.82 4.26
CA GLY A 8 -23.14 10.79 5.11
C GLY A 8 -21.84 10.96 4.33
N MET A 9 -21.70 10.27 3.19
CA MET A 9 -20.52 10.37 2.32
C MET A 9 -20.37 11.78 1.73
N ASN A 10 -21.45 12.40 1.26
CA ASN A 10 -21.44 13.77 0.74
C ASN A 10 -21.12 14.79 1.85
N ALA A 11 -21.64 14.60 3.07
CA ALA A 11 -21.33 15.46 4.21
C ALA A 11 -19.86 15.36 4.65
N LEU A 12 -19.24 14.19 4.46
CA LEU A 12 -17.81 14.00 4.66
C LEU A 12 -16.95 14.52 3.50
N GLY A 13 -17.53 14.78 2.33
CA GLY A 13 -16.82 15.28 1.16
C GLY A 13 -16.65 16.79 1.20
N ASP A 14 -15.66 17.30 0.47
CA ASP A 14 -15.46 18.75 0.35
C ASP A 14 -16.46 19.35 -0.67
N GLU A 15 -17.07 18.50 -1.50
CA GLU A 15 -18.13 18.82 -2.46
C GLU A 15 -19.18 17.69 -2.49
N THR A 16 -20.43 18.05 -2.79
CA THR A 16 -21.50 17.07 -3.03
C THR A 16 -21.34 16.50 -4.44
N ARG A 17 -20.78 15.30 -4.54
CA ARG A 17 -20.49 14.65 -5.84
C ARG A 17 -21.25 13.35 -6.07
N LEU A 18 -21.83 12.76 -5.02
CA LEU A 18 -22.47 11.46 -5.11
C LEU A 18 -23.98 11.60 -5.24
N ASP A 19 -24.52 11.09 -6.35
CA ASP A 19 -25.95 10.93 -6.57
C ASP A 19 -26.40 9.52 -6.11
N PRO A 20 -27.39 9.40 -5.21
CA PRO A 20 -27.84 8.10 -4.72
C PRO A 20 -28.38 7.19 -5.82
N VAL A 21 -29.08 7.72 -6.83
CA VAL A 21 -29.66 6.91 -7.92
C VAL A 21 -28.56 6.31 -8.78
N THR A 22 -27.57 7.12 -9.14
CA THR A 22 -26.37 6.67 -9.86
C THR A 22 -25.62 5.62 -9.05
N LEU A 23 -25.35 5.86 -7.78
CA LEU A 23 -24.62 4.91 -6.94
C LEU A 23 -25.38 3.58 -6.81
N GLU A 24 -26.70 3.61 -6.60
CA GLU A 24 -27.53 2.41 -6.55
C GLU A 24 -27.43 1.59 -7.83
N ARG A 25 -27.51 2.25 -9.00
CA ARG A 25 -27.37 1.61 -10.30
C ARG A 25 -26.02 0.92 -10.44
N GLU A 26 -24.93 1.58 -10.05
CA GLU A 26 -23.59 0.99 -10.12
C GLU A 26 -23.45 -0.22 -9.18
N ILE A 27 -23.95 -0.13 -7.94
CA ILE A 27 -23.92 -1.26 -7.00
C ILE A 27 -24.78 -2.41 -7.51
N ALA A 28 -25.99 -2.15 -8.00
CA ALA A 28 -26.87 -3.16 -8.56
C ALA A 28 -26.27 -3.84 -9.81
N ALA A 29 -25.56 -3.09 -10.65
CA ALA A 29 -24.83 -3.64 -11.78
C ALA A 29 -23.75 -4.62 -11.33
N ARG A 30 -22.95 -4.27 -10.32
CA ARG A 30 -21.95 -5.14 -9.70
C ARG A 30 -22.58 -6.34 -9.00
N ASP A 31 -23.68 -6.17 -8.28
CA ASP A 31 -24.34 -7.24 -7.52
C ASP A 31 -24.92 -8.33 -8.43
N ARG A 32 -25.43 -7.97 -9.62
CA ARG A 32 -25.81 -8.96 -10.65
C ARG A 32 -24.64 -9.85 -11.09
N GLN A 33 -23.39 -9.38 -10.93
CA GLN A 33 -22.20 -10.14 -11.31
C GLN A 33 -21.76 -11.16 -10.27
N VAL A 34 -22.21 -11.02 -9.02
CA VAL A 34 -21.83 -11.92 -7.91
C VAL A 34 -22.22 -13.37 -8.20
N ASP A 35 -23.45 -13.58 -8.69
CA ASP A 35 -23.98 -14.92 -9.00
C ASP A 35 -23.70 -15.35 -10.45
N ASN A 36 -23.22 -14.42 -11.29
CA ASN A 36 -22.89 -14.71 -12.67
C ASN A 36 -21.60 -15.55 -12.77
N ARG A 37 -21.76 -16.83 -13.13
CA ARG A 37 -20.64 -17.78 -13.25
C ARG A 37 -19.63 -17.39 -14.34
N THR A 38 -20.07 -16.71 -15.40
CA THR A 38 -19.24 -16.30 -16.54
C THR A 38 -18.92 -14.80 -16.54
N THR A 39 -19.02 -14.15 -15.38
CA THR A 39 -18.78 -12.71 -15.24
C THR A 39 -17.41 -12.27 -15.77
N ARG A 40 -17.38 -11.05 -16.32
CA ARG A 40 -16.16 -10.33 -16.69
C ARG A 40 -15.91 -9.11 -15.81
N ASP A 41 -16.68 -8.96 -14.73
CA ASP A 41 -16.44 -7.89 -13.75
C ASP A 41 -15.10 -8.11 -13.05
N ALA A 42 -14.23 -7.10 -13.14
CA ALA A 42 -12.87 -7.21 -12.63
C ALA A 42 -12.81 -7.39 -11.11
N GLN A 43 -13.75 -6.78 -10.36
CA GLN A 43 -13.77 -6.88 -8.90
C GLN A 43 -14.21 -8.29 -8.46
N ILE A 44 -15.28 -8.82 -9.06
CA ILE A 44 -15.75 -10.19 -8.77
C ILE A 44 -14.70 -11.22 -9.16
N LEU A 45 -14.07 -11.07 -10.32
CA LEU A 45 -12.99 -11.95 -10.75
C LEU A 45 -11.80 -11.90 -9.78
N ALA A 46 -11.40 -10.72 -9.30
CA ALA A 46 -10.32 -10.57 -8.32
C ALA A 46 -10.65 -11.25 -6.98
N ILE A 47 -11.87 -11.08 -6.45
CA ILE A 47 -12.32 -11.74 -5.21
C ILE A 47 -12.30 -13.27 -5.38
N ARG A 48 -12.85 -13.78 -6.49
CA ARG A 48 -12.84 -15.22 -6.78
C ARG A 48 -11.42 -15.76 -6.93
N ALA A 49 -10.54 -15.01 -7.60
CA ALA A 49 -9.15 -15.38 -7.77
C ALA A 49 -8.41 -15.46 -6.42
N ALA A 50 -8.56 -14.46 -5.56
CA ALA A 50 -7.96 -14.45 -4.24
C ALA A 50 -8.46 -15.62 -3.36
N ARG A 51 -9.77 -15.93 -3.42
CA ARG A 51 -10.36 -17.07 -2.71
C ARG A 51 -9.94 -18.44 -3.24
N ARG A 52 -9.26 -18.55 -4.38
CA ARG A 52 -8.63 -19.84 -4.79
C ARG A 52 -7.46 -20.20 -3.90
N TYR A 53 -6.80 -19.22 -3.30
CA TYR A 53 -5.76 -19.47 -2.33
C TYR A 53 -6.38 -19.83 -0.97
N PHE A 54 -6.03 -21.00 -0.44
CA PHE A 54 -6.69 -21.57 0.74
C PHE A 54 -6.58 -20.67 1.98
N GLY A 55 -5.39 -20.14 2.26
CA GLY A 55 -5.18 -19.25 3.41
C GLY A 55 -6.02 -17.96 3.31
N ASP A 56 -6.08 -17.38 2.12
CA ASP A 56 -6.89 -16.18 1.86
C ASP A 56 -8.38 -16.45 2.04
N ARG A 57 -8.85 -17.58 1.53
CA ARG A 57 -10.26 -17.97 1.63
C ARG A 57 -10.73 -18.13 3.08
N LEU A 58 -9.86 -18.64 3.95
CA LEU A 58 -10.19 -18.90 5.34
C LEU A 58 -10.03 -17.67 6.25
N ILE A 59 -9.02 -16.83 6.01
CA ILE A 59 -8.59 -15.82 6.99
C ILE A 59 -8.84 -14.39 6.51
N ARG A 60 -8.70 -14.12 5.20
CA ARG A 60 -8.52 -12.74 4.70
C ARG A 60 -9.66 -12.23 3.82
N VAL A 61 -10.17 -13.06 2.92
CA VAL A 61 -11.07 -12.62 1.86
C VAL A 61 -12.49 -13.05 2.19
N ALA A 62 -13.41 -12.10 2.34
CA ALA A 62 -14.81 -12.40 2.63
C ALA A 62 -15.48 -13.23 1.52
N THR A 63 -16.50 -14.02 1.86
CA THR A 63 -17.34 -14.69 0.87
C THR A 63 -18.11 -13.62 0.09
N PRO A 64 -18.05 -13.61 -1.26
CA PRO A 64 -18.75 -12.60 -2.04
C PRO A 64 -20.27 -12.74 -1.87
N HIS A 65 -20.91 -11.63 -1.54
CA HIS A 65 -22.36 -11.48 -1.52
C HIS A 65 -22.74 -10.19 -2.27
N ARG A 66 -24.05 -9.99 -2.46
CA ARG A 66 -24.60 -8.74 -2.99
C ARG A 66 -24.51 -7.66 -1.91
N LEU A 67 -23.99 -6.48 -2.25
CA LEU A 67 -23.83 -5.37 -1.32
C LEU A 67 -25.19 -4.83 -0.85
N LEU A 68 -26.22 -4.82 -1.71
CA LEU A 68 -27.57 -4.35 -1.36
C LEU A 68 -28.44 -5.44 -0.71
N ASP A 69 -27.91 -6.61 -0.39
CA ASP A 69 -28.64 -7.62 0.37
C ASP A 69 -28.91 -7.11 1.80
N PRO A 70 -30.19 -6.94 2.22
CA PRO A 70 -30.52 -6.48 3.57
C PRO A 70 -29.94 -7.39 4.67
N ALA A 71 -29.79 -8.69 4.40
CA ALA A 71 -29.20 -9.64 5.34
C ALA A 71 -27.69 -9.46 5.54
N ALA A 72 -27.03 -8.76 4.60
CA ALA A 72 -25.59 -8.48 4.65
C ALA A 72 -25.27 -7.04 5.10
N GLY A 73 -26.27 -6.28 5.53
CA GLY A 73 -26.12 -4.93 6.04
C GLY A 73 -25.48 -4.87 7.45
N PRO A 74 -25.18 -3.65 7.94
CA PRO A 74 -25.39 -2.36 7.29
C PRO A 74 -24.33 -2.04 6.22
N LEU A 75 -24.66 -1.13 5.28
CA LEU A 75 -23.68 -0.61 4.32
C LEU A 75 -22.66 0.28 5.04
N ILE A 76 -21.40 0.18 4.63
CA ILE A 76 -20.29 0.97 5.17
C ILE A 76 -19.57 1.66 4.01
N ALA A 77 -19.21 2.93 4.20
CA ALA A 77 -18.37 3.69 3.29
C ALA A 77 -17.14 4.20 4.04
N VAL A 78 -15.98 4.16 3.40
CA VAL A 78 -14.71 4.63 3.96
C VAL A 78 -14.13 5.70 3.05
N ARG A 79 -13.91 6.92 3.57
CA ARG A 79 -13.23 8.00 2.83
C ARG A 79 -11.74 7.64 2.71
N LEU A 80 -11.29 7.34 1.50
CA LEU A 80 -9.88 7.09 1.20
C LEU A 80 -9.16 8.40 0.86
N ARG A 81 -7.91 8.53 1.29
CA ARG A 81 -7.00 9.62 0.89
C ARG A 81 -5.69 9.02 0.39
N VAL A 82 -5.06 9.70 -0.57
CA VAL A 82 -3.69 9.38 -0.95
C VAL A 82 -2.77 9.83 0.18
N LEU A 83 -1.93 8.91 0.65
CA LEU A 83 -0.94 9.17 1.69
C LEU A 83 0.43 8.73 1.21
N THR A 84 1.43 9.60 1.36
CA THR A 84 2.83 9.27 1.12
C THR A 84 3.31 8.34 2.23
N ARG A 85 3.56 7.07 1.89
CA ARG A 85 3.85 5.99 2.85
C ARG A 85 5.33 5.76 3.14
N LYS A 86 6.24 6.16 2.24
CA LYS A 86 7.71 6.00 2.30
C LYS A 86 8.39 7.02 1.39
N THR A 87 9.63 7.38 1.72
CA THR A 87 10.56 8.04 0.80
C THR A 87 11.65 7.07 0.36
N LEU A 88 11.73 6.78 -0.95
CA LEU A 88 12.76 5.90 -1.51
C LEU A 88 14.08 6.62 -1.81
N GLY A 89 14.06 7.95 -1.80
CA GLY A 89 15.27 8.77 -1.87
C GLY A 89 16.01 8.80 -0.53
N GLY A 90 17.16 9.45 -0.52
CA GLY A 90 17.98 9.58 0.68
C GLY A 90 19.40 10.01 0.34
N LEU A 91 20.27 9.97 1.35
CA LEU A 91 21.70 10.16 1.20
C LEU A 91 22.26 8.99 0.37
N GLN A 92 22.98 9.31 -0.71
CA GLN A 92 23.70 8.30 -1.48
C GLN A 92 24.84 7.74 -0.63
N THR A 93 24.95 6.41 -0.60
CA THR A 93 26.01 5.73 0.14
C THR A 93 26.72 4.69 -0.70
N ASP A 94 27.94 4.32 -0.30
CA ASP A 94 28.55 3.07 -0.76
C ASP A 94 28.06 1.85 0.05
N LEU A 95 28.67 0.68 -0.20
CA LEU A 95 28.31 -0.59 0.45
C LEU A 95 28.66 -0.64 1.95
N SER A 96 29.53 0.25 2.43
CA SER A 96 29.83 0.41 3.86
C SER A 96 28.94 1.49 4.52
N GLY A 97 28.02 2.07 3.74
CA GLY A 97 27.10 3.13 4.17
C GLY A 97 27.77 4.48 4.44
N ARG A 98 28.97 4.72 3.91
CA ARG A 98 29.60 6.05 3.91
C ARG A 98 28.81 6.95 2.97
N VAL A 99 28.44 8.14 3.43
CA VAL A 99 27.71 9.11 2.60
C VAL A 99 28.64 9.63 1.52
N LEU A 100 28.16 9.70 0.28
CA LEU A 100 28.92 10.18 -0.87
C LEU A 100 28.60 11.64 -1.15
N ARG A 101 29.64 12.40 -1.50
CA ARG A 101 29.51 13.75 -2.07
C ARG A 101 29.08 13.67 -3.53
N SER A 102 28.77 14.81 -4.13
CA SER A 102 28.37 14.91 -5.54
C SER A 102 29.45 14.44 -6.54
N ASP A 103 30.72 14.42 -6.13
CA ASP A 103 31.85 13.89 -6.90
C ASP A 103 32.04 12.37 -6.74
N GLY A 104 31.15 11.71 -5.98
CA GLY A 104 31.21 10.28 -5.69
C GLY A 104 32.18 9.88 -4.58
N MET A 105 32.94 10.83 -4.02
CA MET A 105 33.88 10.55 -2.94
C MET A 105 33.18 10.51 -1.58
N PRO A 106 33.63 9.65 -0.64
CA PRO A 106 33.07 9.62 0.71
C PRO A 106 33.23 10.97 1.44
N LEU A 107 32.16 11.41 2.09
CA LEU A 107 32.20 12.51 3.04
C LEU A 107 32.71 11.98 4.39
N ALA A 108 33.89 12.43 4.79
CA ALA A 108 34.58 11.92 5.98
C ALA A 108 33.71 12.05 7.24
N GLY A 109 33.64 10.96 8.01
CA GLY A 109 32.91 10.90 9.28
C GLY A 109 31.38 10.79 9.17
N LEU A 110 30.80 10.83 7.97
CA LEU A 110 29.35 10.74 7.79
C LEU A 110 28.91 9.40 7.20
N TYR A 111 27.96 8.75 7.88
CA TYR A 111 27.37 7.47 7.50
C TYR A 111 25.85 7.54 7.53
N ALA A 112 25.18 6.70 6.73
CA ALA A 112 23.73 6.63 6.66
C ALA A 112 23.24 5.19 6.44
N ALA A 113 22.11 4.84 7.07
CA ALA A 113 21.48 3.52 6.96
C ALA A 113 19.96 3.64 7.08
N GLY A 114 19.22 2.64 6.57
CA GLY A 114 17.76 2.64 6.62
C GLY A 114 17.11 3.72 5.76
N GLU A 115 15.94 4.24 6.17
CA GLU A 115 15.11 5.14 5.35
C GLU A 115 15.85 6.40 4.90
N VAL A 116 16.72 6.99 5.74
CA VAL A 116 17.52 8.17 5.36
C VAL A 116 18.49 7.90 4.21
N ALA A 117 18.79 6.63 3.92
CA ALA A 117 19.59 6.17 2.79
C ALA A 117 18.72 5.41 1.75
N GLY A 118 17.41 5.67 1.70
CA GLY A 118 16.49 4.99 0.78
C GLY A 118 16.19 3.54 1.16
N PHE A 119 16.08 3.25 2.47
CA PHE A 119 15.80 1.92 3.05
C PHE A 119 16.86 0.84 2.76
N GLY A 120 18.12 1.23 2.57
CA GLY A 120 19.19 0.25 2.35
C GLY A 120 20.51 0.83 1.89
N GLY A 121 20.54 2.08 1.43
CA GLY A 121 21.72 2.70 0.85
C GLY A 121 21.94 2.31 -0.60
N GLY A 122 22.85 3.01 -1.26
CA GLY A 122 23.34 2.67 -2.61
C GLY A 122 22.28 2.59 -3.72
N GLY A 123 21.11 3.20 -3.54
CA GLY A 123 20.03 3.17 -4.53
C GLY A 123 19.31 1.82 -4.66
N MET A 124 19.37 0.96 -3.63
CA MET A 124 18.80 -0.41 -3.64
C MET A 124 17.37 -0.51 -4.20
N HIS A 125 16.49 0.45 -3.91
CA HIS A 125 15.11 0.44 -4.39
C HIS A 125 14.87 1.27 -5.66
N GLY A 126 15.86 2.00 -6.15
CA GLY A 126 15.73 2.89 -7.31
C GLY A 126 14.45 3.74 -7.25
N TYR A 127 13.65 3.67 -8.32
CA TYR A 127 12.39 4.41 -8.42
C TYR A 127 11.20 3.71 -7.72
N ARG A 128 11.25 2.39 -7.54
CA ARG A 128 10.14 1.58 -6.97
C ARG A 128 10.68 0.44 -6.14
N SER A 129 10.22 0.35 -4.90
CA SER A 129 10.51 -0.76 -3.99
C SER A 129 9.56 -1.95 -4.20
N LEU A 130 10.05 -3.16 -3.94
CA LEU A 130 9.20 -4.33 -3.76
C LEU A 130 8.59 -4.36 -2.35
N GLU A 131 7.34 -4.80 -2.23
CA GLU A 131 6.68 -4.92 -0.94
C GLU A 131 7.46 -5.88 0.00
N GLY A 132 7.56 -5.52 1.28
CA GLY A 132 8.28 -6.31 2.29
C GLY A 132 9.80 -6.06 2.37
N THR A 133 10.40 -5.31 1.46
CA THR A 133 11.88 -5.15 1.43
C THR A 133 12.45 -4.08 2.37
N PHE A 134 11.62 -3.15 2.84
CA PHE A 134 12.04 -1.99 3.63
C PHE A 134 12.71 -2.36 4.96
N LEU A 135 12.06 -3.18 5.78
CA LEU A 135 12.59 -3.54 7.11
C LEU A 135 13.90 -4.31 6.97
N GLY A 136 13.95 -5.27 6.04
CA GLY A 136 15.17 -6.03 5.77
C GLY A 136 16.34 -5.13 5.36
N GLY A 137 16.08 -4.18 4.45
CA GLY A 137 17.09 -3.21 4.01
C GLY A 137 17.58 -2.30 5.15
N CYS A 138 16.70 -1.84 6.03
CA CYS A 138 17.09 -1.10 7.25
C CYS A 138 17.98 -1.91 8.18
N LEU A 139 17.60 -3.16 8.49
CA LEU A 139 18.37 -4.02 9.39
C LEU A 139 19.75 -4.37 8.81
N PHE A 140 19.79 -4.69 7.53
CA PHE A 140 21.04 -5.04 6.85
C PHE A 140 21.99 -3.85 6.77
N SER A 141 21.52 -2.69 6.28
CA SER A 141 22.33 -1.48 6.17
C SER A 141 22.78 -0.96 7.53
N GLY A 142 21.91 -0.99 8.55
CA GLY A 142 22.26 -0.59 9.90
C GLY A 142 23.40 -1.44 10.49
N ARG A 143 23.34 -2.76 10.29
CA ARG A 143 24.42 -3.67 10.70
C ARG A 143 25.73 -3.41 9.94
N ALA A 144 25.65 -3.20 8.63
CA ALA A 144 26.83 -2.93 7.80
C ALA A 144 27.53 -1.63 8.22
N VAL A 145 26.75 -0.56 8.39
CA VAL A 145 27.24 0.76 8.85
C VAL A 145 27.84 0.67 10.25
N GLY A 146 27.18 0.00 11.19
CA GLY A 146 27.70 -0.15 12.56
C GLY A 146 29.09 -0.80 12.58
N ARG A 147 29.32 -1.81 11.74
CA ARG A 147 30.63 -2.46 11.58
C ARG A 147 31.66 -1.53 10.93
N ALA A 148 31.28 -0.78 9.91
CA ALA A 148 32.16 0.15 9.22
C ALA A 148 32.62 1.30 10.14
N VAL A 149 31.69 1.86 10.93
CA VAL A 149 31.99 2.89 11.93
C VAL A 149 32.95 2.34 12.98
N ALA A 150 32.68 1.15 13.54
CA ALA A 150 33.53 0.53 14.54
C ALA A 150 34.97 0.29 14.03
N ALA A 151 35.12 -0.17 12.77
CA ALA A 151 36.42 -0.36 12.16
C ALA A 151 37.15 0.96 11.84
N SER A 152 36.43 2.06 11.68
CA SER A 152 37.02 3.37 11.36
C SER A 152 37.59 4.12 12.58
N VAL A 153 37.26 3.66 13.79
CA VAL A 153 37.69 4.27 15.07
C VAL A 153 38.59 3.35 15.90
N ALA A 154 38.86 2.14 15.42
CA ALA A 154 39.80 1.18 16.00
C ALA A 154 41.21 1.43 15.45
#